data_AF-A0A1B6EM37-F1
#
_entry.id   AF-A0A1B6EM37-F1
#
_cell.length_a   1.000
_cell.length_b   1.000
_cell.length_c   1.000
_cell.angle_alpha   90.00
_cell.angle_beta   90.00
_cell.angle_gamma   90.00
#
_symmetry.space_group_name_H-M   'P 1'
#
loop_
_entity.id
_entity.type
_entity.pdbx_description
1 polymer ?
#
loop_
_entity_poly.entity_id
_entity_poly.type
_entity_poly.pdbx_seq_one_letter_code
_entity_poly.pdbx_strand_id
1 'polypeptide(L)'
;LTTLTPPIAASNFYLFVFARVVEGLFEGGTYPAAQVLWARWAPLREQSFLVGITLCGVPVGTVVGLQMSGLLGSVLGWKAIFYITGLLGLVWSIVWLKVVRDRPEDDPGISTEELQYIKDSISSVPPGSKHVKHPWLKILTSLPFWTIII
;
A
#
# COMPACT_ATOMS: atom_id res chain seq x y z
N LEU A 1 -3.67 6.79 -14.15
CA LEU A 1 -5.04 6.40 -14.59
C LEU A 1 -6.05 7.46 -14.18
N THR A 2 -6.01 7.88 -12.92
CA THR A 2 -6.89 8.85 -12.29
C THR A 2 -6.94 10.21 -13.03
N THR A 3 -5.83 10.70 -13.58
CA THR A 3 -5.79 11.94 -14.41
C THR A 3 -6.46 11.80 -15.78
N LEU A 4 -6.55 10.58 -16.32
CA LEU A 4 -7.16 10.29 -17.64
C LEU A 4 -8.65 9.99 -17.52
N THR A 5 -9.17 9.86 -16.30
CA THR A 5 -10.58 9.54 -16.03
C THR A 5 -11.57 10.57 -16.63
N PRO A 6 -11.34 11.90 -16.55
CA PRO A 6 -12.27 12.88 -17.13
C PRO A 6 -12.45 12.82 -18.67
N PRO A 7 -11.40 12.71 -19.50
CA PRO A 7 -11.58 12.54 -20.94
C PRO A 7 -12.12 11.15 -21.33
N ILE A 8 -11.75 10.09 -20.60
CA ILE A 8 -12.25 8.73 -20.86
C ILE A 8 -13.76 8.65 -20.58
N ALA A 9 -14.22 9.25 -19.48
CA ALA A 9 -15.64 9.31 -19.11
C ALA A 9 -16.51 10.04 -20.14
N ALA A 10 -15.95 11.03 -20.84
CA ALA A 10 -16.65 11.77 -21.90
C ALA A 10 -16.72 11.00 -23.24
N SER A 11 -15.86 10.00 -23.44
CA SER A 11 -15.73 9.28 -24.71
C SER A 11 -16.57 8.01 -24.77
N ASN A 12 -16.48 7.13 -23.76
CA ASN A 12 -17.11 5.82 -23.78
C ASN A 12 -17.24 5.24 -22.36
N PHE A 13 -18.46 4.84 -22.00
CA PHE A 13 -18.76 4.22 -20.71
C PHE A 13 -17.96 2.93 -20.46
N TYR A 14 -17.79 2.07 -21.48
CA TYR A 14 -17.05 0.82 -21.33
C TYR A 14 -15.56 1.04 -21.04
N LEU A 15 -14.94 2.06 -21.64
CA LEU A 15 -13.55 2.43 -21.36
C LEU A 15 -13.39 2.96 -19.94
N PHE A 16 -14.38 3.70 -19.44
CA PHE A 16 -14.39 4.17 -18.05
C PHE A 16 -14.48 3.00 -17.06
N VAL A 17 -15.37 2.03 -17.30
CA VAL A 17 -15.48 0.83 -16.47
C VAL A 17 -14.17 0.03 -16.49
N PHE A 18 -13.57 -0.17 -17.66
CA PHE A 18 -12.28 -0.84 -17.78
C PHE A 18 -11.19 -0.13 -16.97
N ALA A 19 -11.09 1.20 -17.08
CA ALA A 19 -10.14 1.96 -16.28
C ALA A 19 -10.37 1.76 -14.76
N ARG A 20 -11.62 1.75 -14.29
CA ARG A 20 -11.91 1.49 -12.87
C ARG A 20 -11.49 0.10 -12.40
N VAL A 21 -11.69 -0.93 -13.23
CA VAL A 21 -11.23 -2.29 -12.92
C VAL A 21 -9.72 -2.34 -12.80
N VAL A 22 -9.01 -1.69 -13.71
CA VAL A 22 -7.55 -1.62 -13.70
C VAL A 22 -7.04 -0.88 -12.45
N GLU A 23 -7.67 0.24 -12.09
CA GLU A 23 -7.32 0.99 -10.87
C GLU A 23 -7.49 0.13 -9.61
N GLY A 24 -8.62 -0.57 -9.46
CA GLY A 24 -8.85 -1.45 -8.32
C GLY A 24 -7.89 -2.64 -8.25
N LEU A 25 -7.49 -3.19 -9.40
CA LEU A 25 -6.50 -4.28 -9.45
C LEU A 25 -5.14 -3.86 -8.90
N PHE A 26 -4.66 -2.66 -9.27
CA PHE A 26 -3.39 -2.13 -8.78
C PHE A 26 -3.48 -1.74 -7.30
N GLU A 27 -4.59 -1.13 -6.88
CA GLU A 27 -4.79 -0.69 -5.50
C GLU A 27 -4.85 -1.87 -4.52
N GLY A 28 -5.50 -2.98 -4.91
CA GLY A 28 -5.64 -4.17 -4.06
C GLY A 28 -4.31 -4.84 -3.65
N GLY A 29 -3.26 -4.69 -4.45
CA GLY A 29 -1.92 -5.20 -4.13
C GLY A 29 -1.16 -4.38 -3.09
N THR A 30 -1.61 -3.17 -2.79
CA THR A 30 -0.87 -2.21 -1.94
C THR A 30 -0.78 -2.68 -0.49
N TYR A 31 -1.88 -3.22 0.04
CA TYR A 31 -1.95 -3.68 1.43
C TYR A 31 -1.01 -4.86 1.74
N PRO A 32 -1.03 -5.98 0.96
CA PRO A 32 -0.08 -7.06 1.19
C PRO A 32 1.37 -6.63 0.91
N ALA A 33 1.62 -5.76 -0.07
CA ALA A 33 2.95 -5.22 -0.32
C ALA A 33 3.49 -4.43 0.87
N ALA A 34 2.66 -3.57 1.49
CA ALA A 34 3.03 -2.83 2.69
C ALA A 34 3.35 -3.76 3.88
N GLN A 35 2.59 -4.84 4.05
CA GLN A 35 2.87 -5.83 5.09
C GLN A 35 4.21 -6.55 4.86
N VAL A 36 4.53 -6.89 3.61
CA VAL A 36 5.83 -7.49 3.26
C VAL A 36 6.98 -6.52 3.48
N LEU A 37 6.79 -5.23 3.16
CA LEU A 37 7.79 -4.19 3.40
C LEU A 37 8.10 -4.08 4.90
N TRP A 38 7.06 -3.94 5.73
CA TRP A 38 7.23 -3.87 7.18
C TRP A 38 7.82 -5.16 7.77
N ALA A 39 7.50 -6.34 7.22
CA ALA A 39 8.11 -7.58 7.66
C ALA A 39 9.64 -7.66 7.42
N ARG A 40 10.17 -6.85 6.50
CA ARG A 40 11.62 -6.77 6.23
C ARG A 40 12.30 -5.59 6.92
N TRP A 41 11.57 -4.51 7.15
CA TRP A 41 12.09 -3.24 7.65
C TRP A 41 11.85 -2.99 9.14
N ALA A 42 10.77 -3.53 9.71
CA ALA A 42 10.43 -3.32 11.11
C ALA A 42 11.03 -4.42 12.01
N PRO A 43 11.59 -4.05 13.17
CA PRO A 43 11.88 -5.00 14.24
C PRO A 43 10.61 -5.68 14.74
N LEU A 44 10.66 -6.98 15.06
CA LEU A 44 9.49 -7.77 15.48
C LEU A 44 8.67 -7.13 16.63
N ARG A 45 9.34 -6.44 17.56
CA ARG A 45 8.71 -5.80 18.71
C ARG A 45 7.88 -4.56 18.34
N GLU A 46 8.28 -3.85 17.28
CA GLU A 46 7.70 -2.57 16.87
C GLU A 46 6.84 -2.68 15.61
N GLN A 47 6.92 -3.83 14.92
CA GLN A 47 6.20 -4.09 13.69
C GLN A 47 4.70 -3.82 13.78
N SER A 48 4.03 -4.29 14.83
CA SER A 48 2.59 -4.08 15.02
C SER A 48 2.24 -2.59 15.20
N PHE A 49 3.12 -1.81 15.82
CA PHE A 49 2.94 -0.39 16.00
C PHE A 49 3.10 0.38 14.68
N LEU A 50 4.12 0.04 13.89
CA LEU A 50 4.37 0.64 12.57
C LEU A 50 3.26 0.32 11.56
N VAL A 51 2.76 -0.93 11.57
CA VAL A 51 1.57 -1.31 10.80
C VAL A 51 0.36 -0.53 11.29
N GLY A 52 0.15 -0.40 12.60
CA GLY A 52 -0.93 0.40 13.18
C GLY A 52 -0.92 1.86 12.69
N ILE A 53 0.24 2.52 12.68
CA ILE A 53 0.40 3.88 12.14
C ILE A 53 0.00 3.93 10.66
N THR A 54 0.44 2.95 9.87
CA THR A 54 0.11 2.86 8.44
C THR A 54 -1.41 2.76 8.24
N LEU A 55 -2.10 1.96 9.06
CA LEU A 55 -3.55 1.78 8.99
C LEU A 55 -4.33 3.02 9.41
N CYS A 56 -3.84 3.77 10.40
CA CYS A 56 -4.42 5.06 10.78
C CYS A 56 -4.40 6.08 9.64
N GLY A 57 -3.50 5.94 8.66
CA GLY A 57 -3.47 6.79 7.46
C GLY A 57 -4.71 6.67 6.57
N VAL A 58 -5.36 5.51 6.54
CA VAL A 58 -6.54 5.24 5.69
C VAL A 58 -7.74 6.14 6.03
N PRO A 59 -8.23 6.20 7.28
CA PRO A 59 -9.35 7.08 7.63
C PRO A 59 -8.98 8.56 7.49
N VAL A 60 -7.75 8.95 7.83
CA VAL A 60 -7.28 10.33 7.69
C VAL A 60 -7.29 10.76 6.22
N GLY A 61 -6.73 9.92 5.33
CA GLY A 61 -6.74 10.16 3.89
C GLY A 61 -8.15 10.24 3.32
N THR A 62 -9.08 9.43 3.84
CA THR A 62 -10.49 9.43 3.44
C THR A 62 -11.17 10.76 3.80
N VAL A 63 -11.01 11.23 5.04
CA VAL A 63 -11.59 12.50 5.50
C VAL A 63 -11.04 13.68 4.69
N VAL A 64 -9.72 13.75 4.54
CA VAL A 64 -9.07 14.82 3.76
C VAL A 64 -9.49 14.75 2.28
N GLY A 65 -9.51 13.55 1.69
CA GLY A 65 -9.89 13.34 0.30
C GLY A 65 -11.33 13.77 0.02
N LEU A 66 -12.26 13.40 0.89
CA LEU A 66 -13.67 13.81 0.77
C LEU A 66 -13.81 15.33 0.91
N GLN A 67 -13.18 15.93 1.93
CA GLN A 67 -13.27 17.38 2.16
C GLN A 67 -12.69 18.18 0.99
N MET A 68 -11.53 17.76 0.48
CA MET A 68 -10.90 18.38 -0.68
C MET A 68 -11.75 18.20 -1.93
N SER A 69 -12.33 17.02 -2.16
CA SER A 69 -13.20 16.77 -3.31
C SER A 69 -14.45 17.65 -3.31
N GLY A 70 -15.05 17.91 -2.15
CA GLY A 70 -16.20 18.80 -2.00
C GLY A 70 -15.88 20.26 -2.33
N LEU A 71 -14.74 20.76 -1.84
CA LEU A 71 -14.27 22.13 -2.13
C LEU A 71 -13.87 22.31 -3.59
N LEU A 72 -13.13 21.35 -4.15
CA LEU A 72 -12.68 21.39 -5.53
C LEU A 72 -13.84 21.26 -6.52
N GLY A 73 -14.82 20.41 -6.19
CA GLY A 73 -16.01 20.21 -7.00
C GLY A 73 -16.88 21.46 -7.13
N SER A 74 -16.99 22.28 -6.08
CA SER A 74 -17.82 23.49 -6.09
C SER A 74 -17.16 24.67 -6.83
N VAL A 75 -15.83 24.79 -6.77
CA VAL A 75 -15.10 25.94 -7.35
C VAL A 75 -14.60 25.66 -8.77
N LEU A 76 -14.00 24.50 -9.01
CA LEU A 76 -13.29 24.17 -10.26
C LEU A 76 -13.97 23.05 -11.05
N GLY A 77 -15.08 22.52 -10.54
CA GLY A 77 -15.81 21.41 -11.14
C GLY A 77 -15.18 20.04 -10.88
N TRP A 78 -15.95 18.99 -11.17
CA TRP A 78 -15.57 17.61 -10.85
C TRP A 78 -14.28 17.13 -11.52
N LYS A 79 -13.92 17.67 -12.69
CA LYS A 79 -12.72 17.29 -13.44
C LYS A 79 -11.43 17.68 -12.71
N ALA A 80 -11.44 18.81 -12.00
CA ALA A 80 -10.26 19.31 -11.29
C ALA A 80 -9.80 18.37 -10.17
N ILE A 81 -10.75 17.67 -9.53
CA ILE A 81 -10.47 16.68 -8.49
C ILE A 81 -9.52 15.60 -9.02
N PHE A 82 -9.82 15.03 -10.18
CA PHE A 82 -9.03 13.97 -10.82
C PHE A 82 -7.63 14.43 -11.24
N TYR A 83 -7.48 15.66 -11.71
CA TYR A 83 -6.18 16.20 -12.10
C TYR A 83 -5.28 16.47 -10.89
N ILE A 84 -5.84 17.07 -9.84
CA ILE A 84 -5.07 17.45 -8.64
C ILE A 84 -4.66 16.21 -7.85
N THR A 85 -5.60 15.29 -7.58
CA THR A 85 -5.27 14.05 -6.85
C THR A 85 -4.33 13.16 -7.66
N GLY A 86 -4.52 13.08 -8.97
CA GLY A 86 -3.65 12.32 -9.85
C GLY A 86 -2.23 12.90 -9.93
N LEU A 87 -2.07 14.23 -9.99
CA LEU A 87 -0.75 14.87 -9.95
C LEU A 87 -0.06 14.66 -8.60
N LEU A 88 -0.78 14.83 -7.50
CA LEU A 88 -0.27 14.59 -6.16
C LEU A 88 0.18 13.13 -5.98
N GLY A 89 -0.61 12.18 -6.50
CA GLY A 89 -0.24 10.77 -6.53
C GLY A 89 1.03 10.50 -7.33
N LEU A 90 1.20 11.12 -8.50
CA LEU A 90 2.43 10.98 -9.32
C LEU A 90 3.66 11.53 -8.60
N VAL A 91 3.56 12.73 -8.00
CA VAL A 91 4.65 13.31 -7.22
C VAL A 91 5.01 12.39 -6.05
N TRP A 92 4.01 11.89 -5.33
CA TRP A 92 4.22 10.96 -4.23
C TRP A 92 4.87 9.65 -4.68
N SER A 93 4.46 9.07 -5.81
CA SER A 93 5.08 7.87 -6.37
C SER A 93 6.56 8.09 -6.70
N ILE A 94 6.93 9.25 -7.26
CA ILE A 94 8.33 9.58 -7.56
C ILE A 94 9.15 9.69 -6.27
N VAL A 95 8.58 10.33 -5.24
CA VAL A 95 9.24 10.43 -3.93
C VAL A 95 9.42 9.03 -3.33
N TRP A 96 8.38 8.19 -3.35
CA TRP A 96 8.41 6.84 -2.83
C TRP A 96 9.50 5.98 -3.52
N LEU A 97 9.59 6.02 -4.86
CA LEU A 97 10.59 5.27 -5.62
C LEU A 97 12.04 5.71 -5.33
N LYS A 98 12.24 6.96 -4.90
CA LYS A 98 13.57 7.48 -4.53
C LYS A 98 13.95 7.20 -3.09
N VAL A 99 12.98 7.24 -2.18
CA VAL A 99 13.21 7.17 -0.73
C VAL A 99 13.13 5.73 -0.21
N VAL A 100 12.20 4.93 -0.71
CA VAL A 100 11.92 3.60 -0.16
C VAL A 100 12.63 2.51 -0.96
N ARG A 101 13.34 1.64 -0.24
CA ARG A 101 14.04 0.48 -0.82
C ARG A 101 13.38 -0.83 -0.39
N ASP A 102 13.45 -1.84 -1.26
CA ASP A 102 12.85 -3.16 -1.00
C ASP A 102 13.53 -3.95 0.13
N ARG A 103 14.80 -3.64 0.41
CA ARG A 103 15.60 -4.25 1.46
C ARG A 103 16.35 -3.17 2.23
N PRO A 104 16.48 -3.33 3.56
CA PRO A 104 17.26 -2.39 4.38
C PRO A 104 18.75 -2.40 4.00
N GLU A 105 19.25 -3.50 3.43
CA GLU A 105 20.65 -3.63 2.99
C GLU A 105 21.01 -2.77 1.77
N ASP A 106 20.00 -2.44 0.95
CA ASP A 106 20.16 -1.70 -0.30
C ASP A 106 19.93 -0.19 -0.10
N ASP A 107 19.65 0.23 1.14
CA ASP A 107 19.39 1.62 1.51
C ASP A 107 20.71 2.34 1.83
N PRO A 108 21.06 3.43 1.12
CA PRO A 108 22.28 4.19 1.36
C PRO A 108 22.25 5.06 2.63
N GLY A 109 21.08 5.28 3.23
CA GLY A 109 20.86 6.15 4.39
C GLY A 109 20.79 5.42 5.73
N ILE A 110 20.82 4.08 5.74
CA ILE A 110 20.73 3.30 6.98
C ILE A 110 22.06 3.28 7.74
N SER A 111 22.01 3.44 9.06
CA SER A 111 23.18 3.28 9.92
C SER A 111 23.55 1.79 10.06
N THR A 112 24.84 1.51 10.25
CA THR A 112 25.34 0.16 10.50
C THR A 112 24.74 -0.46 11.77
N GLU A 113 24.49 0.37 12.78
CA GLU A 113 23.88 -0.02 14.05
C GLU A 113 22.41 -0.40 13.87
N GLU A 114 21.65 0.40 13.11
CA GLU A 114 20.24 0.15 12.79
C GLU A 114 20.06 -1.13 11.95
N LEU A 115 20.90 -1.30 10.93
CA LEU A 115 20.88 -2.49 10.09
C LEU A 115 21.13 -3.76 10.91
N GLN A 116 22.10 -3.72 11.82
CA GLN A 116 22.40 -4.84 12.71
C GLN A 116 21.24 -5.13 13.66
N TYR A 117 20.62 -4.09 14.25
CA TYR A 117 19.46 -4.25 15.12
C TYR A 117 18.26 -4.91 14.41
N ILE A 118 17.97 -4.49 13.18
CA ILE A 118 16.91 -5.11 12.35
C ILE A 118 17.25 -6.58 12.09
N LYS A 119 18.48 -6.87 11.65
CA LYS A 119 18.94 -8.24 11.38
C LYS A 119 18.86 -9.13 12.61
N ASP A 120 19.30 -8.66 13.77
CA ASP A 120 19.28 -9.44 15.01
C ASP A 120 17.85 -9.73 15.48
N SER A 121 16.94 -8.76 15.31
CA SER A 121 15.53 -8.95 15.64
C SER A 121 14.84 -9.99 14.74
N ILE A 122 15.19 -10.01 13.45
CA ILE A 122 14.60 -10.92 12.43
C ILE A 122 15.26 -12.30 12.45
N SER A 123 16.56 -12.40 12.76
CA SER A 123 17.34 -13.67 12.73
C SER A 123 16.89 -14.70 13.77
N SER A 124 16.04 -14.30 14.73
CA SER A 124 15.31 -15.22 15.60
C SER A 124 14.33 -16.13 14.84
N VAL A 125 14.02 -15.80 13.59
CA VAL A 125 13.25 -16.62 12.65
C VAL A 125 14.24 -17.35 11.73
N PRO A 126 14.32 -18.70 11.75
CA PRO A 126 15.27 -19.44 10.94
C PRO A 126 15.10 -19.10 9.45
N PRO A 127 16.20 -19.00 8.67
CA PRO A 127 16.13 -18.68 7.25
C PRO A 127 15.22 -19.68 6.56
N GLY A 128 14.07 -19.19 6.10
CA GLY A 128 13.03 -20.00 5.49
C GLY A 128 13.61 -20.84 4.37
N SER A 129 13.48 -22.17 4.49
CA SER A 129 13.87 -23.08 3.43
C SER A 129 13.16 -22.66 2.14
N LYS A 130 13.89 -22.68 1.02
CA LYS A 130 13.44 -22.16 -0.28
C LYS A 130 12.21 -22.89 -0.86
N HIS A 131 11.65 -23.88 -0.16
CA HIS A 131 10.44 -24.62 -0.53
C HIS A 131 9.56 -24.93 0.70
N VAL A 132 8.71 -23.98 1.06
CA VAL A 132 7.59 -24.24 1.98
C VAL A 132 6.41 -24.73 1.14
N LYS A 133 6.05 -26.02 1.24
CA LYS A 133 4.76 -26.50 0.73
C LYS A 133 3.67 -25.91 1.60
N HIS A 134 3.01 -24.86 1.13
CA HIS A 134 1.91 -24.22 1.85
C HIS A 134 0.74 -25.21 1.98
N PRO A 135 0.35 -25.60 3.20
CA PRO A 135 -0.70 -26.60 3.41
C PRO A 135 -2.09 -25.94 3.30
N TRP A 136 -2.45 -25.48 2.09
CA TRP A 136 -3.68 -24.73 1.81
C TRP A 136 -4.94 -25.37 2.39
N LEU A 137 -5.12 -26.68 2.21
CA LEU A 137 -6.25 -27.42 2.78
C LEU A 137 -6.29 -27.36 4.30
N LYS A 138 -5.14 -27.49 4.99
CA LYS A 138 -5.10 -27.43 6.46
C LYS A 138 -5.37 -26.02 6.99
N ILE A 139 -4.95 -24.98 6.26
CA ILE A 139 -5.27 -23.59 6.58
C ILE A 139 -6.78 -23.37 6.46
N LEU A 140 -7.38 -23.79 5.34
CA LEU A 140 -8.82 -23.67 5.08
C LEU A 140 -9.69 -24.50 6.03
N THR A 141 -9.19 -25.61 6.59
CA THR A 141 -9.93 -26.44 7.56
C THR A 141 -9.69 -26.01 9.02
N SER A 142 -8.82 -25.02 9.29
CA SER A 142 -8.50 -24.62 10.66
C SER A 142 -9.55 -23.65 11.25
N LEU A 143 -9.96 -23.90 12.50
CA LEU A 143 -10.91 -23.03 13.22
C LEU A 143 -10.40 -21.57 13.36
N PRO A 144 -9.13 -21.30 13.72
CA PRO A 144 -8.63 -19.93 13.86
C PRO A 144 -8.69 -19.12 12.56
N PHE A 145 -8.54 -19.78 11.40
CA PHE A 145 -8.65 -19.13 10.09
C PHE A 145 -10.09 -18.66 9.83
N TRP A 146 -11.08 -19.51 10.12
CA TRP A 146 -12.49 -19.12 9.98
C TRP A 146 -12.91 -18.04 10.98
N THR A 147 -12.34 -18.02 12.18
CA THR A 147 -12.59 -16.95 13.16
C THR A 147 -12.05 -15.59 12.72
N ILE A 148 -11.03 -15.54 11.87
CA ILE A 148 -10.51 -14.28 11.32
C ILE A 148 -11.33 -13.81 10.11
N ILE A 149 -11.98 -14.74 9.40
CA ILE A 149 -12.79 -14.45 8.21
C ILE A 149 -14.19 -13.94 8.57
N ILE A 150 -14.80 -14.51 9.61
CA ILE A 150 -16.12 -14.14 10.14
C ILE A 150 -16.00 -12.89 11.01
#